data_AF-A0A0H5RYG6-F1
#
_entry.id   AF-A0A0H5RYG6-F1
#
_cell.length_a   1.000
_cell.length_b   1.000
_cell.length_c   1.000
_cell.angle_alpha   90.00
_cell.angle_beta   90.00
_cell.angle_gamma   90.00
#
_symmetry.space_group_name_H-M   'P 1'
#
loop_
_entity.id
_entity.type
_entity.pdbx_description
1 polymer ?
#
loop_
_entity_poly.entity_id
_entity_poly.type
_entity_poly.pdbx_seq_one_letter_code
_entity_poly.pdbx_strand_id
1 'polypeptide(L)' 'MTSTDARKGQARPIDLSATKAVLWLTLTAFVALLALYFVGMDQGATSVLGNNTYVHEFVHDARHLLGFPCH' A
#
# COMPACT_ATOMS: atom_id res chain seq x y z
N MET A 1 -6.90 63.19 7.23
CA MET A 1 -5.74 62.28 7.34
C MET A 1 -5.94 61.53 8.64
N THR A 2 -6.28 60.25 8.70
CA THR A 2 -5.66 59.09 8.04
C THR A 2 -6.64 57.91 8.14
N SER A 3 -6.96 57.23 7.04
CA SER A 3 -7.60 55.91 7.11
C SER A 3 -6.52 54.86 7.29
N THR A 4 -6.57 54.15 8.40
CA THR A 4 -5.69 53.01 8.69
C THR A 4 -6.27 51.79 7.97
N ASP A 5 -5.71 51.47 6.81
CA ASP A 5 -6.05 50.25 6.07
C ASP A 5 -5.47 49.04 6.81
N ALA A 6 -6.31 48.34 7.58
CA ALA A 6 -5.93 47.15 8.30
C ALA A 6 -5.67 46.01 7.29
N ARG A 7 -4.40 45.79 6.94
CA ARG A 7 -3.98 44.69 6.06
C ARG A 7 -4.35 43.35 6.69
N LYS A 8 -5.52 42.82 6.32
CA LYS A 8 -5.94 41.43 6.60
C LYS A 8 -4.86 40.50 6.05
N GLY A 9 -4.09 39.87 6.93
CA GLY A 9 -3.17 38.80 6.55
C GLY A 9 -3.98 37.66 5.94
N GLN A 10 -3.88 37.46 4.63
CA GLN A 10 -4.42 36.28 3.97
C GLN A 10 -3.59 35.07 4.42
N ALA A 11 -4.24 34.13 5.13
CA ALA A 11 -3.68 32.82 5.34
C ALA A 11 -3.56 32.10 3.98
N ARG A 12 -2.35 31.67 3.62
CA ARG A 12 -2.14 30.88 2.40
C ARG A 12 -2.76 29.50 2.61
N PRO A 13 -3.60 29.01 1.69
CA PRO A 13 -4.13 27.65 1.79
C PRO A 13 -2.98 26.64 1.70
N ILE A 14 -3.00 25.66 2.59
CA ILE A 14 -2.04 24.55 2.58
C ILE A 14 -2.46 23.58 1.48
N ASP A 15 -1.57 23.34 0.52
CA ASP A 15 -1.78 22.34 -0.51
C ASP A 15 -1.39 20.95 0.03
N LEU A 16 -2.38 20.06 0.12
CA LEU A 16 -2.21 18.68 0.59
C LEU A 16 -2.12 17.67 -0.55
N SER A 17 -2.14 18.12 -1.81
CA SER A 17 -2.15 17.25 -2.99
C SER A 17 -0.94 16.32 -3.02
N ALA A 18 0.25 16.84 -2.75
CA ALA A 18 1.48 16.05 -2.68
C ALA A 18 1.44 15.03 -1.54
N THR A 19 1.02 15.43 -0.34
CA THR A 19 0.88 14.52 0.81
C THR A 19 -0.11 13.40 0.52
N LYS A 20 -1.25 13.73 -0.09
CA LYS A 20 -2.26 12.74 -0.51
C LYS A 20 -1.67 11.77 -1.54
N ALA A 21 -0.95 12.26 -2.54
CA ALA A 21 -0.31 11.42 -3.54
C ALA A 21 0.71 10.46 -2.91
N VAL A 22 1.57 10.96 -2.02
CA VAL A 22 2.55 10.15 -1.29
C VAL A 22 1.85 9.07 -0.47
N LEU A 23 0.81 9.42 0.29
CA LEU A 23 0.05 8.44 1.08
C LEU A 23 -0.53 7.31 0.22
N TRP A 24 -1.14 7.65 -0.91
CA TRP A 24 -1.69 6.65 -1.83
C TRP A 24 -0.60 5.77 -2.44
N LEU A 25 0.49 6.37 -2.92
CA LEU A 25 1.60 5.62 -3.51
C LEU A 25 2.24 4.68 -2.48
N THR A 26 2.50 5.15 -1.27
CA THR A 26 3.07 4.34 -0.20
C THR A 26 2.14 3.20 0.20
N LEU A 27 0.84 3.46 0.36
CA LEU A 27 -0.13 2.43 0.70
C LEU A 27 -0.22 1.37 -0.40
N THR A 28 -0.32 1.80 -1.66
CA THR A 28 -0.37 0.88 -2.80
C THR A 28 0.90 0.05 -2.91
N ALA A 29 2.08 0.67 -2.77
CA ALA A 29 3.35 -0.04 -2.79
C ALA A 29 3.44 -1.07 -1.64
N PHE A 30 3.03 -0.69 -0.43
CA PHE A 30 3.01 -1.58 0.72
C PHE A 30 2.08 -2.79 0.48
N VAL A 31 0.86 -2.57 -0.02
CA VAL A 31 -0.08 -3.66 -0.33
C VAL A 31 0.46 -4.56 -1.45
N ALA A 32 1.09 -3.98 -2.47
CA ALA A 32 1.72 -4.76 -3.54
C ALA A 32 2.86 -5.66 -3.00
N LEU A 33 3.69 -5.15 -2.09
CA LEU A 33 4.73 -5.93 -1.44
C LEU A 33 4.16 -7.06 -0.58
N LEU A 34 3.08 -6.80 0.16
CA LEU A 34 2.38 -7.86 0.91
C LEU A 34 1.86 -8.95 -0.02
N ALA A 35 1.23 -8.58 -1.14
CA ALA A 35 0.74 -9.53 -2.12
C ALA A 35 1.89 -10.38 -2.69
N LEU A 36 3.00 -9.77 -3.08
CA LEU A 36 4.18 -10.49 -3.58
C LEU A 36 4.77 -11.43 -2.52
N TYR A 37 4.81 -11.02 -1.26
CA TYR A 37 5.26 -11.86 -0.16
C TYR A 37 4.37 -13.11 -0.02
N PHE A 38 3.04 -12.95 0.07
CA PHE A 38 2.14 -14.09 0.23
C PHE A 38 2.10 -15.00 -1.00
N VAL A 39 2.26 -14.46 -2.21
CA VAL A 39 2.28 -15.25 -3.45
C VAL A 39 3.58 -16.01 -3.66
N GLY A 40 4.72 -15.45 -3.25
CA GLY A 40 6.04 -16.00 -3.60
C GLY A 40 6.87 -16.54 -2.44
N MET A 41 6.70 -16.01 -1.22
CA MET A 41 7.65 -16.18 -0.12
C MET A 41 7.08 -16.91 1.09
N ASP A 42 5.76 -16.98 1.23
CA ASP A 42 5.10 -17.72 2.32
C ASP A 42 5.19 -19.22 2.04
N GLN A 43 6.00 -19.96 2.80
CA GLN A 43 6.36 -21.37 2.57
C GLN A 43 6.23 -22.23 3.84
N GLY A 44 5.42 -21.81 4.82
CA GLY A 44 5.25 -22.49 6.11
C GLY A 44 6.35 -22.23 7.15
N ALA A 45 7.63 -22.33 6.79
CA ALA A 45 8.74 -21.99 7.71
C ALA A 45 9.02 -20.47 7.80
N THR A 46 8.69 -19.75 6.72
CA THR A 46 8.82 -18.30 6.61
C THR A 46 7.49 -17.57 6.81
N SER A 47 6.40 -18.30 7.07
CA SER A 47 5.04 -17.75 7.12
C SER A 47 4.80 -16.90 8.35
N VAL A 48 4.18 -15.73 8.15
CA VAL A 48 3.82 -14.82 9.25
C VAL A 48 2.58 -15.28 10.01
N LEU A 49 1.75 -16.15 9.42
CA LEU A 49 0.47 -16.60 9.98
C LEU A 49 0.57 -17.95 10.71
N GLY A 50 1.79 -18.41 10.97
CA GLY A 50 2.09 -19.60 11.75
C GLY A 50 2.89 -20.63 10.97
N ASN A 51 3.32 -21.71 11.64
CA ASN A 51 4.13 -22.77 11.03
C ASN A 51 3.28 -23.73 10.18
N ASN A 52 2.51 -23.21 9.22
CA ASN A 52 1.62 -23.97 8.32
C ASN A 52 1.61 -23.35 6.92
N THR A 53 1.16 -24.13 5.93
CA THR A 53 1.19 -23.78 4.50
C THR A 53 -0.19 -23.46 3.92
N TYR A 54 -1.21 -23.21 4.73
CA TYR A 54 -2.57 -23.01 4.22
C TYR A 54 -2.68 -21.86 3.21
N VAL A 55 -2.02 -20.74 3.48
CA VAL A 55 -2.00 -19.60 2.55
C VAL A 55 -1.19 -19.94 1.30
N HIS A 56 -0.05 -20.61 1.47
CA HIS A 56 0.77 -21.08 0.35
C HIS A 56 -0.03 -21.96 -0.60
N GLU A 57 -0.68 -23.00 -0.09
CA GLU A 57 -1.46 -23.95 -0.88
C GLU A 57 -2.66 -23.28 -1.57
N PHE A 58 -3.38 -22.41 -0.86
CA PHE A 58 -4.48 -21.65 -1.45
C PHE A 58 -4.02 -20.79 -2.64
N VAL A 59 -2.92 -20.05 -2.48
CA VAL A 59 -2.39 -19.19 -3.55
C VAL A 59 -1.78 -20.02 -4.67
N HIS A 60 -1.11 -21.12 -4.32
CA HIS A 60 -0.56 -22.09 -5.26
C HIS A 60 -1.67 -22.68 -6.14
N ASP A 61 -2.80 -23.09 -5.56
CA ASP A 61 -3.95 -23.62 -6.31
C ASP A 61 -4.63 -22.55 -7.17
N ALA A 62 -4.74 -21.31 -6.68
CA ALA A 62 -5.29 -20.21 -7.46
C ALA A 62 -4.46 -19.93 -8.73
N ARG A 63 -3.13 -20.07 -8.67
CA ARG A 63 -2.27 -19.90 -9.87
C ARG A 63 -2.50 -21.01 -10.89
N HIS A 64 -2.73 -22.24 -10.42
CA HIS A 64 -3.08 -23.36 -11.29
C HIS A 64 -4.44 -23.18 -11.94
N LEU A 65 -5.42 -22.67 -11.18
CA LEU A 65 -6.74 -22.33 -11.71
C LEU A 65 -6.65 -21.27 -12.82
N LEU A 66 -5.72 -20.32 -12.72
CA LEU A 66 -5.45 -19.31 -13.74
C LEU A 66 -4.55 -19.84 -14.90
N GLY A 67 -4.21 -21.12 -14.91
CA GLY A 67 -3.46 -21.78 -15.98
C GLY A 67 -1.93 -21.57 -15.92
N PHE A 68 -1.40 -21.01 -14.82
CA PHE A 68 0.04 -20.85 -14.66
C PHE A 68 0.70 -22.17 -14.23
N PRO A 69 1.75 -22.64 -14.92
CA PRO A 69 2.41 -23.89 -14.57
C PRO A 69 3.25 -23.79 -13.29
N CYS A 70 3.30 -24.88 -12.51
CA CYS A 70 4.26 -25.10 -11.43
C CYS A 70 5.39 -26.05 -11.82
N HIS A 71 6.47 -26.05 -11.04
CA HIS A 71 7.57 -27.00 -11.14
C HIS A 71 7.49 -27.99 -9.99
#